data_AF-U1I3B7-F1
#
_entry.id   AF-U1I3B7-F1
#
_cell.length_a   1.000
_cell.length_b   1.000
_cell.length_c   1.000
_cell.angle_alpha   90.00
_cell.angle_beta   90.00
_cell.angle_gamma   90.00
#
_symmetry.space_group_name_H-M   'P 1'
#
loop_
_entity.id
_entity.type
_entity.pdbx_description
1 polymer ?
#
loop_
_entity_poly.entity_id
_entity_poly.type
_entity_poly.pdbx_seq_one_letter_code
_entity_poly.pdbx_strand_id
1 'polypeptide(L)'
;MTQELYVKKILPVVKEYRDQAVAKGQGFIFQEDNDGGHGTRSEENRVKLYKDQIDLDYIDDWPAFSPDLSPIENIWRILKQRVRQHCPRTKEDLKRAIEVEWEALTQKEINRVVWGTEKGRKWTMHDRLEAVLQNEGRMTKY
;
A
#
# COMPACT_ATOMS: atom_id res chain seq x y z
N MET A 1 -8.28 12.03 2.81
CA MET A 1 -8.96 12.25 1.50
C MET A 1 -10.46 12.01 1.72
N THR A 2 -11.40 12.64 0.99
CA THR A 2 -12.83 12.32 1.16
C THR A 2 -13.20 11.04 0.41
N GLN A 3 -14.21 10.29 0.87
CA GLN A 3 -14.72 9.10 0.17
C GLN A 3 -15.14 9.40 -1.26
N GLU A 4 -15.72 10.58 -1.51
CA GLU A 4 -16.09 10.99 -2.86
C GLU A 4 -14.87 11.16 -3.78
N LEU A 5 -13.80 11.79 -3.29
CA LEU A 5 -12.57 11.93 -4.06
C LEU A 5 -11.88 10.58 -4.26
N TYR A 6 -11.93 9.71 -3.25
CA TYR A 6 -11.37 8.36 -3.33
C TYR A 6 -12.03 7.53 -4.44
N VAL A 7 -13.36 7.49 -4.45
CA VAL A 7 -14.16 6.81 -5.49
C VAL A 7 -13.93 7.45 -6.87
N LYS A 8 -13.84 8.78 -6.96
CA LYS A 8 -13.70 9.47 -8.25
C LYS A 8 -12.29 9.41 -8.84
N LYS A 9 -11.24 9.34 -8.01
CA LYS A 9 -9.85 9.52 -8.46
C LYS A 9 -8.95 8.31 -8.23
N ILE A 10 -9.19 7.52 -7.19
CA ILE A 10 -8.28 6.44 -6.80
C ILE A 10 -8.79 5.09 -7.29
N LEU A 11 -10.04 4.72 -6.96
CA LEU A 11 -10.59 3.42 -7.34
C LEU A 11 -10.62 3.16 -8.86
N PRO A 12 -10.84 4.15 -9.75
CA PRO A 12 -10.73 3.92 -11.19
C PRO A 12 -9.32 3.51 -11.64
N VAL A 13 -8.29 4.09 -11.00
CA VAL A 13 -6.88 3.75 -11.27
C VAL A 13 -6.58 2.34 -10.76
N VAL A 14 -7.06 1.99 -9.56
CA VAL A 14 -6.92 0.63 -9.01
C VAL A 14 -7.59 -0.40 -9.93
N LYS A 15 -8.79 -0.09 -10.45
CA LYS A 15 -9.49 -0.93 -11.41
C LYS A 15 -8.64 -1.18 -12.67
N GLU A 16 -8.00 -0.14 -13.21
CA GLU A 16 -7.13 -0.29 -14.37
C GLU A 16 -5.98 -1.28 -14.10
N TYR A 17 -5.31 -1.17 -12.95
CA TYR A 17 -4.28 -2.13 -12.56
C TYR A 17 -4.82 -3.56 -12.38
N ARG A 18 -6.03 -3.70 -11.81
CA ARG A 18 -6.73 -4.99 -11.70
C ARG A 18 -6.96 -5.58 -13.09
N ASP A 19 -7.53 -4.81 -14.02
CA ASP A 19 -7.86 -5.26 -15.37
C ASP A 19 -6.58 -5.69 -16.12
N GLN A 20 -5.49 -4.94 -15.97
CA GLN A 20 -4.18 -5.28 -16.55
C GLN A 20 -3.60 -6.58 -15.98
N ALA A 21 -3.75 -6.83 -14.68
CA ALA A 21 -3.30 -8.07 -14.04
C ALA A 21 -4.12 -9.27 -14.53
N VAL A 22 -5.45 -9.14 -14.56
CA VAL A 22 -6.36 -10.19 -15.06
C VAL A 22 -6.10 -10.51 -16.52
N ALA A 23 -5.87 -9.49 -17.38
CA ALA A 23 -5.53 -9.70 -18.78
C ALA A 23 -4.21 -10.47 -18.98
N LYS A 24 -3.30 -10.44 -17.99
CA LYS A 24 -2.06 -11.22 -17.95
C LYS A 24 -2.24 -12.60 -17.29
N GLY A 25 -3.46 -12.96 -16.89
CA GLY A 25 -3.76 -14.19 -16.15
C GLY A 25 -3.25 -14.19 -14.71
N GLN A 26 -3.05 -13.01 -14.12
CA GLN A 26 -2.56 -12.85 -12.75
C GLN A 26 -3.72 -12.56 -11.78
N GLY A 27 -3.62 -13.06 -10.55
CA GLY A 27 -4.50 -12.64 -9.47
C GLY A 27 -4.21 -11.20 -9.03
N PHE A 28 -5.22 -10.53 -8.47
CA PHE A 28 -5.12 -9.18 -7.97
C PHE A 28 -5.96 -9.04 -6.70
N ILE A 29 -5.34 -8.60 -5.60
CA ILE A 29 -6.02 -8.28 -4.35
C ILE A 29 -5.57 -6.89 -3.94
N PHE A 30 -6.51 -6.01 -3.65
CA PHE A 30 -6.24 -4.66 -3.20
C PHE A 30 -6.10 -4.59 -1.67
N GLN A 31 -5.07 -3.91 -1.20
CA GLN A 31 -4.84 -3.65 0.23
C GLN A 31 -4.86 -2.15 0.49
N GLU A 32 -5.60 -1.75 1.52
CA GLU A 32 -5.65 -0.39 2.04
C GLU A 32 -5.77 -0.44 3.57
N ASP A 33 -5.60 0.70 4.25
CA ASP A 33 -5.85 0.81 5.69
C ASP A 33 -7.29 1.24 5.96
N ASN A 34 -7.65 1.40 7.24
CA ASN A 34 -8.98 1.79 7.66
C ASN A 34 -9.17 3.33 7.75
N ASP A 35 -8.48 4.14 6.94
CA ASP A 35 -8.74 5.59 6.89
C ASP A 35 -10.20 5.89 6.52
N GLY A 36 -10.78 6.96 7.07
CA GLY A 36 -12.18 7.30 6.83
C GLY A 36 -12.52 7.57 5.36
N GLY A 37 -11.52 7.90 4.52
CA GLY A 37 -11.67 8.02 3.08
C GLY A 37 -11.91 6.70 2.34
N HIS A 38 -11.52 5.56 2.92
CA HIS A 38 -11.64 4.22 2.33
C HIS A 38 -13.00 3.56 2.58
N GLY A 39 -13.83 4.21 3.39
CA GLY A 39 -15.19 3.77 3.65
C GLY A 39 -15.44 3.54 5.14
N THR A 40 -16.59 2.97 5.42
CA THR A 40 -16.98 2.50 6.75
C THR A 40 -17.37 1.03 6.63
N ARG A 41 -17.55 0.36 7.77
CA ARG A 41 -18.03 -1.03 7.81
C ARG A 41 -19.49 -1.22 7.38
N SER A 42 -20.18 -0.15 6.97
CA SER A 42 -21.56 -0.25 6.48
C SER A 42 -21.55 -0.77 5.05
N GLU A 43 -22.36 -1.79 4.77
CA GLU A 43 -22.56 -2.32 3.41
C GLU A 43 -23.20 -1.29 2.47
N GLU A 44 -23.92 -0.31 3.01
CA GLU A 44 -24.47 0.81 2.24
C GLU A 44 -23.43 1.92 1.97
N ASN A 45 -22.18 1.75 2.41
CA ASN A 45 -21.14 2.74 2.19
C ASN A 45 -20.81 2.86 0.69
N ARG A 46 -20.77 4.10 0.19
CA ARG A 46 -20.49 4.41 -1.22
C ARG A 46 -19.18 3.80 -1.75
N VAL A 47 -18.16 3.67 -0.90
CA VAL A 47 -16.86 3.13 -1.31
C VAL A 47 -16.98 1.61 -1.48
N LYS A 48 -17.62 0.91 -0.54
CA LYS A 48 -17.90 -0.53 -0.66
C LYS A 48 -18.75 -0.84 -1.90
N LEU A 49 -19.89 -0.15 -2.04
CA LEU A 49 -20.77 -0.30 -3.21
C LEU A 49 -20.02 -0.08 -4.54
N TYR A 50 -19.11 0.89 -4.59
CA TYR A 50 -18.32 1.12 -5.79
C TYR A 50 -17.32 0.00 -6.05
N LYS A 51 -16.62 -0.50 -5.03
CA LYS A 51 -15.70 -1.65 -5.17
C LYS A 51 -16.44 -2.89 -5.68
N ASP A 52 -17.63 -3.16 -5.17
CA ASP A 52 -18.48 -4.26 -5.62
C ASP A 52 -18.91 -4.05 -7.08
N GLN A 53 -19.31 -2.82 -7.44
CA GLN A 53 -19.69 -2.47 -8.82
C GLN A 53 -18.55 -2.71 -9.81
N ILE A 54 -17.30 -2.48 -9.41
CA ILE A 54 -16.12 -2.72 -10.25
C ILE A 54 -15.52 -4.13 -10.05
N ASP A 55 -16.17 -5.00 -9.28
CA ASP A 55 -15.75 -6.38 -8.98
C ASP A 55 -14.30 -6.43 -8.47
N LEU A 56 -13.97 -5.55 -7.53
CA LEU A 56 -12.63 -5.45 -6.96
C LEU A 56 -12.51 -6.31 -5.71
N ASP A 57 -11.64 -7.31 -5.74
CA ASP A 57 -11.21 -8.05 -4.55
C ASP A 57 -10.29 -7.18 -3.68
N TYR A 58 -10.59 -7.07 -2.39
CA TYR A 58 -9.80 -6.32 -1.43
C TYR A 58 -9.81 -6.96 -0.03
N ILE A 59 -8.84 -6.59 0.80
CA ILE A 59 -8.77 -7.01 2.20
C ILE A 59 -9.70 -6.10 3.04
N ASP A 60 -10.90 -6.58 3.37
CA ASP A 60 -11.92 -5.79 4.10
C ASP A 60 -11.67 -5.76 5.63
N ASP A 61 -10.88 -6.69 6.17
CA ASP A 61 -10.64 -6.88 7.60
C ASP A 61 -9.25 -6.42 8.07
N TRP A 62 -8.67 -5.43 7.39
CA TRP A 62 -7.35 -4.92 7.78
C TRP A 62 -7.35 -4.45 9.24
N PRO A 63 -6.39 -4.87 10.08
CA PRO A 63 -6.37 -4.48 11.48
C PRO A 63 -6.05 -2.99 11.64
N ALA A 64 -6.80 -2.32 12.52
CA ALA A 64 -6.55 -0.92 12.82
C ALA A 64 -5.16 -0.74 13.46
N PHE A 65 -4.54 0.43 13.24
CA PHE A 65 -3.23 0.79 13.82
C PHE A 65 -2.09 -0.21 13.55
N SER A 66 -2.12 -0.90 12.40
CA SER A 66 -1.12 -1.90 12.03
C SER A 66 -0.26 -1.47 10.83
N PRO A 67 0.53 -0.38 10.95
CA PRO A 67 1.42 0.06 9.87
C PRO A 67 2.56 -0.95 9.63
N ASP A 68 2.91 -1.74 10.64
CA ASP A 68 3.91 -2.80 10.56
C ASP A 68 3.53 -3.92 9.57
N LEU A 69 2.22 -4.10 9.34
CA LEU A 69 1.69 -5.02 8.33
C LEU A 69 1.65 -4.43 6.92
N SER A 70 1.80 -3.11 6.71
CA SER A 70 1.71 -2.54 5.36
C SER A 70 3.09 -2.40 4.70
N PRO A 71 3.39 -3.12 3.59
CA PRO A 71 4.69 -3.01 2.92
C PRO A 71 5.00 -1.63 2.36
N ILE A 72 3.96 -0.84 2.05
CA ILE A 72 4.13 0.50 1.47
C ILE A 72 4.85 1.45 2.44
N GLU A 73 4.71 1.25 3.75
CA GLU A 73 5.43 2.04 4.76
C GLU A 73 6.95 1.90 4.63
N ASN A 74 7.43 0.72 4.23
CA ASN A 74 8.86 0.53 3.97
C ASN A 74 9.31 1.20 2.68
N ILE A 75 8.45 1.25 1.65
CA ILE A 75 8.72 2.04 0.43
C ILE A 75 8.76 3.53 0.77
N TRP A 76 7.82 4.03 1.57
CA TRP A 76 7.84 5.41 2.04
C TRP A 76 9.10 5.72 2.85
N ARG A 77 9.58 4.79 3.68
CA ARG A 77 10.86 4.95 4.39
C ARG A 77 12.03 5.10 3.42
N ILE A 78 12.12 4.25 2.38
CA ILE A 78 13.18 4.33 1.36
C ILE A 78 13.10 5.68 0.63
N LEU A 79 11.91 6.06 0.15
CA LEU A 79 11.70 7.34 -0.54
C LEU A 79 12.09 8.54 0.32
N LYS A 80 11.63 8.60 1.58
CA LYS A 80 11.98 9.69 2.50
C LYS A 80 13.49 9.80 2.72
N GLN A 81 14.19 8.67 2.82
CA GLN A 81 15.65 8.65 2.96
C GLN A 81 16.36 9.21 1.73
N ARG A 82 15.92 8.81 0.53
CA ARG A 82 16.52 9.28 -0.73
C ARG A 82 16.20 10.74 -0.99
N VAL A 83 14.93 11.15 -0.86
CA VAL A 83 14.48 12.55 -0.99
C VAL A 83 15.24 13.48 -0.04
N ARG A 84 15.56 13.02 1.18
CA ARG A 84 16.37 13.81 2.13
C ARG A 84 17.78 14.11 1.59
N GLN A 85 18.37 13.24 0.78
CA GLN A 85 19.71 13.47 0.19
C GLN A 85 19.71 14.64 -0.81
N HIS A 86 18.57 14.93 -1.44
CA HIS A 86 18.42 16.11 -2.32
C HIS A 86 18.43 17.44 -1.56
N CYS A 87 18.32 17.40 -0.22
CA CYS A 87 18.27 18.59 0.64
C CYS A 87 17.28 19.68 0.16
N PRO A 88 16.02 19.33 -0.16
CA PRO A 88 15.08 20.28 -0.74
C PRO A 88 14.84 21.47 0.20
N ARG A 89 14.83 22.69 -0.35
CA ARG A 89 14.62 23.93 0.42
C ARG A 89 13.27 24.58 0.15
N THR A 90 12.64 24.24 -0.96
CA THR A 90 11.31 24.73 -1.36
C THR A 90 10.33 23.58 -1.56
N LYS A 91 9.04 23.91 -1.69
CA LYS A 91 8.00 22.91 -2.00
C LYS A 91 8.21 22.33 -3.39
N GLU A 92 8.69 23.14 -4.32
CA GLU A 92 8.98 22.78 -5.70
C GLU A 92 10.18 21.82 -5.77
N ASP A 93 11.23 22.07 -4.99
CA ASP A 93 12.35 21.14 -4.86
C ASP A 93 11.90 19.80 -4.29
N LEU A 94 11.07 19.84 -3.25
CA LEU A 94 10.55 18.63 -2.62
C LEU A 94 9.72 17.80 -3.60
N LYS A 95 8.82 18.43 -4.37
CA LYS A 95 8.02 17.75 -5.40
C LYS A 95 8.91 17.09 -6.45
N ARG A 96 9.88 17.82 -6.99
CA ARG A 96 10.83 17.29 -7.98
C ARG A 96 11.64 16.12 -7.42
N ALA A 97 12.13 16.23 -6.19
CA ALA A 97 12.89 15.16 -5.55
C ALA A 97 12.03 13.91 -5.34
N ILE A 98 10.75 14.06 -4.96
CA ILE A 98 9.82 12.93 -4.84
C ILE A 98 9.58 12.27 -6.19
N GLU A 99 9.31 13.04 -7.25
CA GLU A 99 9.09 12.49 -8.61
C GLU A 99 10.32 11.73 -9.12
N VAL A 100 11.52 12.32 -8.99
CA VAL A 100 12.78 11.67 -9.39
C VAL A 100 13.01 10.36 -8.64
N GLU A 101 12.82 10.37 -7.32
CA GLU A 101 13.07 9.17 -6.51
C GLU A 101 11.99 8.11 -6.66
N TRP A 102 10.75 8.51 -6.96
CA TRP A 102 9.66 7.59 -7.28
C TRP A 102 9.95 6.82 -8.57
N GLU A 103 10.33 7.53 -9.64
CA GLU A 103 10.69 6.91 -10.92
C GLU A 103 11.97 6.06 -10.83
N ALA A 104 12.87 6.38 -9.90
CA ALA A 104 14.08 5.61 -9.64
C ALA A 104 13.86 4.36 -8.76
N LEU A 105 12.65 4.13 -8.22
CA LEU A 105 12.35 2.90 -7.49
C LEU A 105 12.29 1.72 -8.45
N THR A 106 13.10 0.70 -8.17
CA THR A 106 13.11 -0.50 -9.01
C THR A 106 12.10 -1.54 -8.53
N GLN A 107 11.56 -2.34 -9.45
CA GLN A 107 10.70 -3.49 -9.09
C GLN A 107 11.42 -4.47 -8.15
N LYS A 108 12.76 -4.57 -8.24
CA LYS A 108 13.58 -5.39 -7.34
C LYS A 108 13.48 -4.91 -5.89
N GLU A 109 13.45 -3.60 -5.67
CA GLU A 109 13.30 -3.02 -4.33
C GLU A 109 11.89 -3.22 -3.79
N ILE A 110 10.87 -3.06 -4.63
CA ILE A 110 9.47 -3.34 -4.26
C ILE A 110 9.32 -4.82 -3.88
N ASN A 111 9.77 -5.74 -4.74
CA ASN A 111 9.71 -7.16 -4.48
C ASN A 111 10.48 -7.56 -3.21
N ARG A 112 11.58 -6.85 -2.90
CA ARG A 112 12.35 -7.10 -1.69
C ARG A 112 11.55 -6.81 -0.42
N VAL A 113 10.71 -5.77 -0.39
CA VAL A 113 9.92 -5.44 0.81
C VAL A 113 8.66 -6.29 0.96
N VAL A 114 8.11 -6.79 -0.14
CA VAL A 114 6.90 -7.64 -0.15
C VAL A 114 7.27 -9.11 0.09
N TRP A 115 8.19 -9.65 -0.71
CA TRP A 115 8.46 -11.09 -0.80
C TRP A 115 9.74 -11.54 -0.11
N GLY A 116 10.66 -10.63 0.23
CA GLY A 116 11.97 -10.98 0.78
C GLY A 116 12.82 -11.77 -0.22
N THR A 117 13.69 -11.08 -0.96
CA THR A 117 14.36 -11.64 -2.13
C THR A 117 15.69 -12.36 -1.84
N GLU A 118 16.02 -12.61 -0.57
CA GLU A 118 17.25 -13.34 -0.18
C GLU A 118 16.93 -14.42 0.86
N LYS A 119 17.41 -15.65 0.62
CA LYS A 119 17.32 -16.76 1.58
C LYS A 119 17.87 -16.29 2.94
N GLY A 120 17.01 -16.28 3.96
CA GLY A 120 17.37 -15.93 5.34
C GLY A 120 16.99 -14.52 5.82
N ARG A 121 16.39 -13.66 4.98
CA ARG A 121 15.84 -12.37 5.46
C ARG A 121 14.40 -12.53 5.96
N LYS A 122 14.20 -12.26 7.26
CA LYS A 122 12.91 -12.19 7.97
C LYS A 122 12.25 -10.80 7.83
N TRP A 123 11.62 -10.50 6.69
CA TRP A 123 10.90 -9.22 6.47
C TRP A 123 9.74 -9.34 5.45
N THR A 124 9.33 -10.57 5.11
CA THR A 124 8.22 -10.83 4.19
C THR A 124 6.88 -10.52 4.84
N MET A 125 5.79 -10.43 4.06
CA MET A 125 4.44 -10.38 4.62
C MET A 125 4.14 -11.56 5.55
N HIS A 126 4.62 -12.75 5.20
CA HIS A 126 4.48 -13.93 6.05
C HIS A 126 5.20 -13.75 7.40
N ASP A 127 6.44 -13.25 7.40
CA ASP A 127 7.19 -13.00 8.65
C ASP A 127 6.55 -11.94 9.54
N ARG A 128 5.89 -10.93 8.94
CA ARG A 128 5.17 -9.88 9.67
C ARG A 128 3.95 -10.46 10.37
N LEU A 129 3.13 -11.25 9.65
CA LEU A 129 1.97 -11.92 10.21
C LEU A 129 2.37 -12.88 11.34
N GLU A 130 3.41 -13.68 11.13
CA GLU A 130 3.96 -14.56 12.18
C GLU A 130 4.40 -13.77 13.42
N ALA A 131 5.06 -12.62 13.25
CA ALA A 131 5.46 -11.79 14.37
C ALA A 131 4.26 -11.20 15.13
N VAL A 132 3.18 -10.81 14.43
CA VAL A 132 1.94 -10.35 15.07
C VAL A 132 1.31 -11.48 15.88
N LEU A 133 1.24 -12.70 15.33
CA LEU A 133 0.71 -13.87 16.03
C LEU A 133 1.55 -14.21 17.27
N GLN A 134 2.88 -14.25 17.13
CA GLN A 134 3.80 -14.51 18.24
C GLN A 134 3.75 -13.45 19.33
N ASN A 135 3.39 -12.22 18.97
CA ASN A 135 3.29 -11.09 19.89
C ASN A 135 1.84 -10.84 20.35
N GLU A 136 0.93 -11.79 20.12
CA GLU A 136 -0.48 -11.73 20.52
C GLU A 136 -1.19 -10.44 20.08
N GLY A 137 -0.95 -10.01 18.84
CA GLY A 137 -1.54 -8.81 18.26
C GLY A 137 -0.87 -7.49 18.67
N ARG A 138 0.20 -7.52 19.48
CA ARG A 138 0.95 -6.31 19.85
C ARG A 138 1.93 -5.89 18.76
N MET A 139 2.29 -4.61 18.77
CA MET A 139 3.21 -3.98 17.82
C MET A 139 4.49 -4.79 17.62
N THR A 140 4.84 -5.04 16.35
CA THR A 140 6.05 -5.77 16.00
C THR A 140 7.22 -4.83 15.69
N LYS A 141 8.39 -5.41 15.36
CA LYS A 141 9.60 -4.67 14.97
C LYS A 141 9.55 -4.14 13.52
N TYR A 142 8.51 -4.47 12.77
CA TYR A 142 8.41 -4.24 11.33
C TYR A 142 7.96 -2.81 10.98
#